data_AF-A0A090WUL7-F1
#
_entry.id   AF-A0A090WUL7-F1
#
_cell.length_a   1.000
_cell.length_b   1.000
_cell.length_c   1.000
_cell.angle_alpha   90.00
_cell.angle_beta   90.00
_cell.angle_gamma   90.00
#
_symmetry.space_group_name_H-M   'P 1'
#
loop_
_entity.id
_entity.type
_entity.pdbx_description
1 polymer ?
#
loop_
_entity_poly.entity_id
_entity_poly.type
_entity_poly.pdbx_seq_one_letter_code
_entity_poly.pdbx_strand_id
1 'polypeptide(L)' 'MKNKFYQYIQNLQDNITSKLEAIDGKATFQEDIWKRPEGGGGRTRVIENGNVFEKGGGKYFWGKRQVAKVYARLF' A
#
# COMPACT_ATOMS: atom_id res chain seq x y z
N MET A 1 15.34 -1.64 16.16
CA MET A 1 15.35 -2.21 14.78
C MET A 1 13.96 -2.28 14.15
N LYS A 2 12.92 -2.83 14.82
CA LYS A 2 11.55 -2.95 14.26
C LYS A 2 10.94 -1.62 13.75
N ASN A 3 11.16 -0.49 14.43
CA ASN A 3 10.68 0.82 13.97
C ASN A 3 11.34 1.30 12.68
N LYS A 4 12.65 1.03 12.49
CA LYS A 4 13.36 1.41 11.26
C LYS A 4 12.84 0.62 10.05
N PHE A 5 12.57 -0.67 10.23
CA PHE A 5 11.98 -1.50 9.17
C PHE A 5 10.54 -1.07 8.86
N TYR A 6 9.75 -0.73 9.87
CA TYR A 6 8.39 -0.20 9.67
C TYR A 6 8.42 1.09 8.84
N GLN A 7 9.25 2.07 9.22
CA GLN A 7 9.40 3.32 8.48
C GLN A 7 9.89 3.08 7.05
N TYR A 8 10.83 2.15 6.86
CA TYR A 8 11.31 1.78 5.54
C TYR A 8 10.18 1.23 4.64
N ILE A 9 9.38 0.28 5.14
CA ILE A 9 8.27 -0.30 4.37
C ILE A 9 7.17 0.74 4.09
N GLN A 10 6.89 1.62 5.06
CA GLN A 10 5.94 2.72 4.89
C GLN A 10 6.39 3.65 3.75
N ASN A 11 7.63 4.13 3.81
CA ASN A 11 8.21 5.00 2.79
C ASN A 11 8.29 4.30 1.43
N LEU A 12 8.59 3.00 1.41
CA LEU A 12 8.63 2.23 0.17
C LEU A 12 7.24 2.15 -0.47
N GLN A 13 6.20 1.85 0.30
CA GLN A 13 4.83 1.85 -0.23
C GLN A 13 4.43 3.24 -0.71
N ASP A 14 4.76 4.31 0.02
CA ASP A 14 4.46 5.69 -0.38
C ASP A 14 5.11 6.05 -1.72
N ASN A 15 6.39 5.70 -1.89
CA ASN A 15 7.12 5.93 -3.13
C ASN A 15 6.53 5.13 -4.31
N ILE A 16 6.17 3.87 -4.09
CA ILE A 16 5.59 3.03 -5.15
C ILE A 16 4.22 3.57 -5.55
N THR A 17 3.33 3.84 -4.58
CA THR A 17 1.96 4.28 -4.89
C THR A 17 1.97 5.65 -5.56
N SER A 18 2.80 6.59 -5.10
CA SER A 18 2.90 7.92 -5.73
C SER A 18 3.37 7.83 -7.18
N LYS A 19 4.34 6.97 -7.49
CA LYS A 19 4.78 6.75 -8.89
C LYS A 19 3.69 6.12 -9.74
N LEU A 20 2.93 5.17 -9.20
CA LEU A 20 1.82 4.54 -9.91
C LEU A 20 0.68 5.53 -10.17
N GLU A 21 0.36 6.43 -9.23
CA GLU A 21 -0.61 7.52 -9.45
C GLU A 21 -0.15 8.47 -10.55
N ALA A 22 1.13 8.84 -10.56
CA ALA A 22 1.69 9.69 -11.59
C ALA A 22 1.64 9.05 -12.98
N ILE A 23 1.82 7.72 -13.07
CA ILE A 23 1.68 6.95 -14.31
C ILE A 23 0.21 6.88 -14.75
N ASP A 24 -0.72 6.66 -13.82
CA ASP A 24 -2.15 6.57 -14.14
C ASP A 24 -2.74 7.93 -14.56
N GLY A 25 -2.35 9.00 -13.87
CA GLY A 25 -2.77 10.37 -14.17
C GLY A 25 -4.26 10.68 -13.91
N LYS A 26 -5.05 9.70 -13.44
CA LYS A 26 -6.49 9.87 -13.15
C LYS A 26 -6.87 9.35 -11.76
N ALA A 27 -6.65 8.08 -11.48
CA ALA A 27 -7.04 7.47 -10.22
C ALA A 27 -5.96 7.66 -9.14
N THR A 28 -6.41 7.77 -7.90
CA THR A 28 -5.55 7.88 -6.71
C THR A 28 -5.77 6.67 -5.80
N PHE A 29 -4.74 6.31 -5.04
CA PHE A 29 -4.84 5.23 -4.05
C PHE A 29 -5.68 5.69 -2.87
N GLN A 30 -6.72 4.91 -2.58
CA GLN A 30 -7.49 5.01 -1.35
C GLN A 30 -6.78 4.24 -0.24
N GLU A 31 -6.60 4.89 0.90
CA GLU A 31 -5.90 4.33 2.06
C GLU A 31 -6.87 3.81 3.11
N ASP A 32 -6.58 2.61 3.62
CA ASP A 32 -7.25 2.00 4.75
C ASP A 32 -6.21 1.58 5.81
N ILE A 33 -6.25 2.25 6.96
CA ILE A 33 -5.44 1.94 8.14
C ILE A 33 -6.33 1.21 9.14
N TRP A 34 -5.95 -0.02 9.46
CA TRP A 34 -6.70 -0.83 10.42
C TRP A 34 -5.77 -1.36 11.52
N LYS A 35 -6.36 -1.54 12.71
CA LYS A 35 -5.67 -2.01 13.92
C LYS A 35 -6.37 -3.24 14.46
N ARG A 36 -5.60 -4.15 15.02
CA ARG A 36 -6.07 -5.38 15.65
C ARG A 36 -6.26 -5.16 17.16
N PRO A 37 -7.37 -5.60 17.79
CA PRO A 37 -7.54 -5.55 19.24
C PRO A 37 -6.41 -6.26 20.00
N GLU A 38 -5.90 -7.36 19.46
CA GLU A 38 -4.78 -8.14 19.99
C GLU A 38 -3.39 -7.48 19.79
N GLY A 39 -3.36 -6.29 19.20
CA GLY A 39 -2.15 -5.56 18.85
C GLY A 39 -1.65 -5.86 17.44
N GLY A 40 -0.99 -4.85 16.84
CA GLY A 40 -0.62 -4.88 15.43
C GLY A 40 -1.68 -4.22 14.53
N GLY A 41 -1.54 -4.42 13.24
CA GLY A 41 -2.43 -3.81 12.24
C GLY A 41 -1.80 -3.82 10.85
N GLY A 42 -2.40 -3.05 9.95
CA GLY A 42 -1.90 -2.93 8.60
C GLY A 42 -2.35 -1.64 7.93
N ARG A 43 -1.67 -1.32 6.83
CA ARG A 43 -2.05 -0.25 5.91
C ARG A 43 -2.25 -0.87 4.55
N THR A 44 -3.46 -0.74 4.03
CA THR A 44 -3.83 -1.15 2.69
C THR A 44 -4.04 0.09 1.85
N ARG A 45 -3.55 0.07 0.61
CA ARG A 45 -3.85 1.09 -0.39
C ARG A 45 -4.38 0.42 -1.64
N VAL A 46 -5.46 0.94 -2.21
CA VAL A 46 -6.12 0.39 -3.40
C VAL A 46 -6.37 1.50 -4.42
N ILE A 47 -6.08 1.24 -5.69
CA ILE A 47 -6.40 2.12 -6.83
C ILE A 47 -7.32 1.34 -7.78
N GLU A 48 -8.39 1.97 -8.26
CA GLU A 48 -9.38 1.35 -9.15
C GLU A 48 -9.89 2.38 -10.16
N ASN A 49 -10.32 1.90 -11.33
CA ASN A 49 -10.93 2.72 -12.40
C ASN A 49 -10.00 3.84 -12.94
N GLY A 50 -8.70 3.55 -12.98
CA GLY A 50 -7.67 4.42 -13.55
C GLY A 50 -7.69 4.45 -15.07
N ASN A 51 -6.75 5.19 -15.65
CA ASN A 51 -6.52 5.17 -17.11
C ASN A 51 -5.61 4.01 -17.53
N VAL A 52 -4.68 3.62 -16.66
CA VAL A 52 -3.70 2.57 -16.91
C VAL A 52 -4.02 1.33 -16.08
N PHE A 53 -4.44 1.53 -14.84
CA PHE A 53 -4.75 0.44 -13.93
C PHE A 53 -6.26 0.21 -13.81
N GLU A 54 -6.70 -1.01 -14.16
CA GLU A 54 -8.06 -1.49 -13.86
C GLU A 54 -8.23 -1.59 -12.33
N LYS A 55 -7.26 -2.24 -11.69
CA LYS A 55 -7.21 -2.42 -10.25
C LYS A 55 -5.78 -2.64 -9.79
N GLY A 56 -5.37 -1.96 -8.73
CA GLY A 56 -4.06 -2.16 -8.11
C GLY A 56 -4.14 -2.00 -6.60
N GLY A 57 -3.11 -2.48 -5.91
CA GLY A 57 -3.06 -2.32 -4.47
C GLY A 57 -1.76 -2.76 -3.85
N GLY A 58 -1.49 -2.22 -2.68
CA GLY A 58 -0.37 -2.60 -1.83
C GLY A 58 -0.82 -2.70 -0.39
N LYS A 59 -0.27 -3.66 0.36
CA LYS A 59 -0.49 -3.73 1.80
C LYS A 59 0.74 -4.15 2.56
N TYR A 60 0.87 -3.65 3.78
CA TYR A 60 1.81 -4.19 4.75
C TYR A 60 1.20 -4.31 6.14
N PHE A 61 1.82 -5.14 6.97
CA PHE A 61 1.38 -5.43 8.34
C PHE A 61 2.48 -5.07 9.35
N TRP A 62 2.08 -4.59 10.53
CA TRP A 62 2.96 -4.49 11.70
C TRP A 62 2.49 -5.42 12.81
N GLY A 63 3.43 -5.87 13.65
CA GLY A 63 3.16 -6.82 14.74
C GLY A 63 4.01 -8.09 14.62
N LYS A 64 3.37 -9.26 14.80
CA LYS A 64 4.07 -10.56 14.88
C LYS A 64 4.68 -11.03 13.55
N ARG A 65 4.16 -10.59 12.41
CA ARG A 65 4.73 -10.84 11.07
C ARG A 65 4.64 -9.57 10.23
N GLN A 66 5.79 -9.05 9.81
CA GLN A 66 5.87 -7.94 8.88
C GLN A 66 6.01 -8.52 7.47
N VAL A 67 5.00 -8.30 6.63
CA VAL A 67 4.97 -8.75 5.23
C VAL A 67 4.44 -7.59 4.40
N ALA A 68 5.01 -7.37 3.23
CA ALA A 68 4.51 -6.42 2.24
C ALA A 68 4.16 -7.15 0.95
N LYS A 69 3.06 -6.76 0.29
CA LYS A 69 2.67 -7.26 -1.04
C LYS A 69 2.13 -6.10 -1.87
N VAL A 70 2.47 -6.08 -3.16
CA VAL A 70 1.97 -5.14 -4.17
C VAL A 70 1.48 -5.95 -5.37
N TYR A 71 0.37 -5.52 -5.98
CA TYR A 71 -0.20 -6.13 -7.17
C TYR A 71 -0.88 -5.05 -8.03
N ALA A 72 -0.92 -5.28 -9.34
CA ALA A 72 -1.62 -4.42 -10.29
C ALA A 72 -2.15 -5.24 -11.47
N ARG A 73 -3.34 -4.88 -11.95
CA ARG A 73 -3.96 -5.37 -13.17
C ARG A 73 -4.12 -4.18 -14.12
N LEU A 74 -3.67 -4.38 -15.35
CA LEU A 74 -3.77 -3.42 -16.44
C LEU A 74 -5.03 -3.71 -17.27
N PHE A 75 -5.57 -2.69 -17.92
CA PHE A 75 -6.60 -2.84 -18.95
C PHE A 75 -6.05 -3.48 -20.22
#